data_AF-A0A6U0TLM4-F1
#
_entry.id   AF-A0A6U0TLM4-F1
#
_cell.length_a   1.000
_cell.length_b   1.000
_cell.length_c   1.000
_cell.angle_alpha   90.00
_cell.angle_beta   90.00
_cell.angle_gamma   90.00
#
_symmetry.space_group_name_H-M   'P 1'
#
loop_
_entity.id
_entity.type
_entity.pdbx_description
1 polymer ?
#
loop_
_entity_poly.entity_id
_entity_poly.type
_entity_poly.pdbx_seq_one_letter_code
_entity_poly.pdbx_strand_id
1 'polypeptide(L)'
;MTKFSFVVAAAALPLIAAIANPATGLVKPAQVVMKPLPVLYVYDHCPFCIRVRFALGVKNIKHDIRFLMNDDADTPTSLVGKKIAPIWTFGEQVMPESLDIIKMLDADERFGPTNLIRPASGRTDLKEWQSKHQNLWRILQRPRYVHSQSVLPEFQQQDARDYFKRGHFVPLDGHDKASFKALSKEEIDAYFDRAIAMTAESIPKANEALRELDALIHSEECASPGGISYDDVDLWARLRSVSIVKGVTMPAKLDAYMKNLSALCDVPLYWSCAI
;
A
#
# COMPACT_ATOMS: atom_id res chain seq x y z
N MET A 1 -19.51 -78.76 -24.37
CA MET A 1 -18.39 -77.84 -24.71
C MET A 1 -18.95 -76.43 -24.72
N THR A 2 -18.91 -75.75 -23.58
CA THR A 2 -19.61 -74.48 -23.36
C THR A 2 -18.55 -73.42 -23.09
N LYS A 3 -18.35 -72.50 -24.06
CA LYS A 3 -17.45 -71.36 -23.91
C LYS A 3 -18.21 -70.22 -23.21
N PHE A 4 -17.75 -69.84 -22.02
CA PHE A 4 -18.15 -68.58 -21.38
C PHE A 4 -17.25 -67.46 -21.92
N SER A 5 -17.88 -66.42 -22.47
CA SER A 5 -17.22 -65.16 -22.83
C SER A 5 -17.51 -64.14 -21.73
N PHE A 6 -16.48 -63.65 -21.05
CA PHE A 6 -16.59 -62.56 -20.08
C PHE A 6 -16.55 -61.22 -20.82
N VAL A 7 -17.63 -60.44 -20.73
CA VAL A 7 -17.66 -59.03 -21.11
C VAL A 7 -17.30 -58.22 -19.86
N VAL A 8 -16.19 -57.48 -19.91
CA VAL A 8 -15.81 -56.51 -18.88
C VAL A 8 -16.57 -55.22 -19.14
N ALA A 9 -17.48 -54.85 -18.25
CA ALA A 9 -18.12 -53.54 -18.26
C ALA A 9 -17.16 -52.50 -17.64
N ALA A 10 -16.72 -51.52 -18.45
CA ALA A 10 -15.98 -50.37 -17.96
C ALA A 10 -16.94 -49.42 -17.23
N ALA A 11 -16.78 -49.28 -15.91
CA ALA A 11 -17.51 -48.29 -15.13
C ALA A 11 -16.91 -46.91 -15.38
N ALA A 12 -17.69 -46.02 -16.01
CA ALA A 12 -17.36 -44.60 -16.12
C ALA A 12 -17.46 -43.95 -14.74
N LEU A 13 -16.34 -43.44 -14.22
CA LEU A 13 -16.31 -42.55 -13.05
C LEU A 13 -16.97 -41.21 -13.43
N PRO A 14 -17.87 -40.67 -12.60
CA PRO A 14 -18.43 -39.36 -12.88
C PRO A 14 -17.36 -38.30 -12.66
N LEU A 15 -17.18 -37.44 -13.67
CA LEU A 15 -16.42 -36.21 -13.57
C LEU A 15 -17.14 -35.32 -12.54
N ILE A 16 -16.66 -35.30 -11.30
CA ILE A 16 -17.12 -34.33 -10.31
C ILE A 16 -16.62 -32.98 -10.82
N ALA A 17 -17.51 -32.23 -11.46
CA ALA A 17 -17.32 -30.82 -11.71
C ALA A 17 -17.06 -30.16 -10.36
N ALA A 18 -15.88 -29.56 -10.21
CA ALA A 18 -15.56 -28.75 -9.04
C ALA A 18 -16.63 -27.66 -8.93
N ILE A 19 -17.53 -27.84 -7.98
CA ILE A 19 -18.52 -26.85 -7.62
C ILE A 19 -17.71 -25.67 -7.11
N ALA A 20 -17.66 -24.60 -7.89
CA ALA A 20 -17.02 -23.36 -7.48
C ALA A 20 -17.70 -22.91 -6.18
N ASN A 21 -16.96 -23.01 -5.08
CA ASN A 21 -17.42 -22.61 -3.77
C ASN A 21 -17.40 -21.07 -3.72
N PRO A 22 -18.55 -20.37 -3.62
CA PRO A 22 -18.61 -18.91 -3.75
C PRO A 22 -18.31 -18.21 -2.42
N ALA A 23 -17.28 -18.65 -1.71
CA ALA A 23 -16.77 -18.01 -0.50
C ALA A 23 -15.33 -18.48 -0.24
N THR A 24 -14.36 -17.95 -0.98
CA THR A 24 -12.95 -18.03 -0.60
C THR A 24 -12.45 -16.62 -0.36
N GLY A 25 -12.68 -16.12 0.85
CA GLY A 25 -12.05 -14.88 1.29
C GLY A 25 -10.53 -14.97 1.18
N LEU A 26 -9.86 -13.81 1.28
CA LEU A 26 -8.40 -13.72 1.20
C LEU A 26 -7.72 -14.66 2.22
N VAL A 27 -7.15 -15.77 1.74
CA VAL A 27 -6.47 -16.76 2.60
C VAL A 27 -5.00 -16.40 2.72
N LYS A 28 -4.58 -16.13 3.96
CA LYS A 28 -3.17 -15.90 4.30
C LYS A 28 -2.43 -17.25 4.36
N PRO A 29 -1.26 -17.41 3.72
CA PRO A 29 -0.47 -18.65 3.82
C PRO A 29 0.07 -18.83 5.25
N ALA A 30 0.63 -20.02 5.52
CA ALA A 30 1.32 -20.29 6.79
C ALA A 30 2.43 -19.26 7.05
N GLN A 31 2.63 -18.87 8.30
CA GLN A 31 3.62 -17.85 8.65
C GLN A 31 5.03 -18.35 8.38
N VAL A 32 5.82 -17.53 7.68
CA VAL A 32 7.24 -17.79 7.43
C VAL A 32 8.06 -17.02 8.46
N VAL A 33 8.90 -17.73 9.22
CA VAL A 33 9.77 -17.14 10.24
C VAL A 33 11.22 -17.51 9.96
N MET A 34 12.02 -16.50 9.62
CA MET A 34 13.44 -16.66 9.31
C MET A 34 14.32 -16.26 10.49
N LYS A 35 15.55 -16.79 10.54
CA LYS A 35 16.54 -16.46 11.57
C LYS A 35 17.88 -16.08 10.92
N PRO A 36 18.45 -14.89 11.23
CA PRO A 36 17.82 -13.80 11.99
C PRO A 36 16.56 -13.26 11.28
N LEU A 37 15.74 -12.49 11.99
CA LEU A 37 14.61 -11.83 11.34
C LEU A 37 15.12 -10.84 10.28
N PRO A 38 14.53 -10.83 9.07
CA PRO A 38 14.76 -9.74 8.13
C PRO A 38 14.30 -8.40 8.70
N VAL A 39 14.92 -7.33 8.25
CA VAL A 39 14.59 -5.96 8.67
C VAL A 39 14.10 -5.17 7.47
N LEU A 40 13.02 -4.42 7.65
CA LEU A 40 12.52 -3.45 6.69
C LEU A 40 12.60 -2.05 7.28
N TYR A 41 13.45 -1.21 6.70
CA TYR A 41 13.52 0.22 7.02
C TYR A 41 12.46 1.00 6.25
N VAL A 42 11.67 1.80 6.95
CA VAL A 42 10.47 2.44 6.39
C VAL A 42 10.21 3.86 6.90
N TYR A 43 9.36 4.57 6.16
CA TYR A 43 8.51 5.64 6.69
C TYR A 43 7.05 5.15 6.64
N ASP A 44 6.26 5.33 7.69
CA ASP A 44 4.88 4.81 7.75
C ASP A 44 3.96 5.47 6.70
N HIS A 45 4.14 6.76 6.42
CA HIS A 45 3.34 7.48 5.41
C HIS A 45 3.68 7.10 3.96
N CYS A 46 4.86 6.49 3.73
CA CYS A 46 5.43 6.36 2.39
C CYS A 46 4.76 5.21 1.62
N PRO A 47 4.07 5.46 0.49
CA PRO A 47 3.39 4.41 -0.25
C PRO A 47 4.36 3.34 -0.75
N PHE A 48 5.60 3.68 -1.08
CA PHE A 48 6.60 2.67 -1.48
C PHE A 48 6.96 1.71 -0.34
N CYS A 49 7.00 2.19 0.90
CA CYS A 49 7.20 1.34 2.07
C CYS A 49 5.96 0.45 2.31
N ILE A 50 4.77 1.00 2.11
CA ILE A 50 3.52 0.25 2.24
C ILE A 50 3.39 -0.84 1.18
N ARG A 51 3.89 -0.65 -0.04
CA ARG A 51 3.95 -1.74 -1.05
C ARG A 51 4.69 -2.98 -0.52
N VAL A 52 5.86 -2.78 0.10
CA VAL A 52 6.67 -3.90 0.62
C VAL A 52 6.00 -4.52 1.85
N ARG A 53 5.47 -3.71 2.77
CA ARG A 53 4.72 -4.20 3.92
C ARG A 53 3.46 -4.97 3.51
N PHE A 54 2.78 -4.49 2.46
CA PHE A 54 1.65 -5.18 1.87
C PHE A 54 2.05 -6.58 1.40
N ALA A 55 3.12 -6.70 0.61
CA ALA A 55 3.60 -7.99 0.12
C ALA A 55 4.08 -8.93 1.25
N LEU A 56 4.84 -8.42 2.23
CA LEU A 56 5.28 -9.19 3.39
C LEU A 56 4.08 -9.73 4.18
N GLY A 57 3.04 -8.91 4.33
CA GLY A 57 1.78 -9.28 4.94
C GLY A 57 1.05 -10.38 4.17
N VAL A 58 0.81 -10.19 2.86
CA VAL A 58 0.18 -11.18 1.99
C VAL A 58 0.91 -12.52 2.03
N LYS A 59 2.25 -12.50 2.05
CA LYS A 59 3.09 -13.71 2.16
C LYS A 59 3.27 -14.24 3.59
N ASN A 60 2.74 -13.54 4.58
CA ASN A 60 2.83 -13.86 6.00
C ASN A 60 4.28 -14.02 6.51
N ILE A 61 5.19 -13.14 6.08
CA ILE A 61 6.61 -13.18 6.44
C ILE A 61 6.82 -12.38 7.73
N LYS A 62 7.33 -13.03 8.78
CA LYS A 62 7.73 -12.35 10.02
C LYS A 62 9.02 -11.55 9.79
N HIS A 63 9.01 -10.28 10.18
CA HIS A 63 10.11 -9.35 9.98
C HIS A 63 10.11 -8.26 11.06
N ASP A 64 11.23 -7.56 11.20
CA ASP A 64 11.37 -6.36 12.02
C ASP A 64 11.13 -5.12 11.17
N ILE A 65 10.31 -4.19 11.68
CA ILE A 65 10.09 -2.89 11.04
C ILE A 65 10.94 -1.85 11.78
N ARG A 66 11.78 -1.11 11.04
CA ARG A 66 12.54 0.02 11.57
C ARG A 66 12.06 1.32 10.93
N PHE A 67 11.35 2.12 11.70
CA PHE A 67 10.97 3.45 11.26
C PHE A 67 12.17 4.38 11.32
N LEU A 68 12.46 5.06 10.21
CA LEU A 68 13.50 6.07 10.12
C LEU A 68 12.90 7.45 10.40
N MET A 69 13.67 8.35 11.01
CA MET A 69 13.29 9.77 11.06
C MET A 69 13.29 10.34 9.64
N ASN A 70 12.34 11.23 9.30
CA ASN A 70 12.20 11.67 7.92
C ASN A 70 13.40 12.49 7.42
N ASP A 71 14.16 13.13 8.30
CA ASP A 71 15.38 13.85 8.02
C ASP A 71 16.66 13.00 8.14
N ASP A 72 16.59 11.77 8.67
CA ASP A 72 17.72 10.84 8.71
C ASP A 72 18.14 10.44 7.29
N ALA A 73 19.24 11.06 6.85
CA ALA A 73 19.91 10.75 5.59
C ALA A 73 21.03 9.72 5.78
N ASP A 74 21.64 9.67 6.95
CA ASP A 74 22.87 8.93 7.22
C ASP A 74 22.62 7.42 7.21
N THR A 75 21.58 6.97 7.92
CA THR A 75 21.22 5.55 7.99
C THR A 75 20.98 4.95 6.59
N PRO A 76 20.03 5.44 5.77
CA PRO A 76 19.82 4.89 4.43
C PRO A 76 21.04 5.08 3.51
N THR A 77 21.80 6.17 3.64
CA THR A 77 22.99 6.39 2.83
C THR A 77 24.10 5.40 3.16
N SER A 78 24.30 5.04 4.42
CA SER A 78 25.26 3.99 4.80
C SER A 78 24.87 2.59 4.28
N LEU A 79 23.58 2.34 4.08
CA LEU A 79 23.06 1.05 3.62
C LEU A 79 23.11 0.92 2.10
N VAL A 80 22.69 1.96 1.36
CA VAL A 80 22.49 1.88 -0.10
C VAL A 80 23.02 3.09 -0.87
N GLY A 81 23.84 3.93 -0.25
CA GLY A 81 24.52 5.07 -0.88
C GLY A 81 23.64 6.29 -1.15
N LYS A 82 22.35 6.26 -0.79
CA LYS A 82 21.42 7.39 -0.94
C LYS A 82 20.31 7.35 0.11
N LYS A 83 19.76 8.52 0.44
CA LYS A 83 18.56 8.64 1.29
C LYS A 83 17.31 8.11 0.55
N ILE A 84 16.90 6.89 0.87
CA ILE A 84 15.74 6.24 0.28
C ILE A 84 15.08 5.28 1.29
N ALA A 85 13.79 5.05 1.12
CA ALA A 85 13.05 3.97 1.77
C ALA A 85 11.96 3.46 0.80
N PRO A 86 11.58 2.18 0.85
CA PRO A 86 12.02 1.16 1.80
C PRO A 86 13.41 0.60 1.51
N ILE A 87 14.05 0.02 2.53
CA ILE A 87 15.27 -0.79 2.40
C ILE A 87 15.05 -2.11 3.13
N TRP A 88 15.19 -3.22 2.42
CA TRP A 88 15.14 -4.57 2.97
C TRP A 88 16.55 -5.06 3.29
N THR A 89 16.74 -5.68 4.46
CA THR A 89 17.99 -6.35 4.81
C THR A 89 17.78 -7.74 5.38
N PHE A 90 18.55 -8.72 4.90
CA PHE A 90 18.57 -10.08 5.42
C PHE A 90 19.94 -10.73 5.20
N GLY A 91 20.64 -11.08 6.29
CA GLY A 91 22.04 -11.51 6.19
C GLY A 91 22.91 -10.41 5.58
N GLU A 92 23.66 -10.73 4.53
CA GLU A 92 24.46 -9.77 3.77
C GLU A 92 23.66 -9.00 2.70
N GLN A 93 22.41 -9.41 2.44
CA GLN A 93 21.58 -8.78 1.42
C GLN A 93 21.04 -7.44 1.94
N VAL A 94 21.25 -6.38 1.16
CA VAL A 94 20.67 -5.05 1.35
C VAL A 94 20.07 -4.60 0.03
N MET A 95 18.77 -4.30 0.02
CA MET A 95 18.02 -4.04 -1.22
C MET A 95 17.07 -2.84 -1.06
N PRO A 96 17.26 -1.76 -1.83
CA PRO A 96 16.28 -0.69 -1.97
C PRO A 96 15.23 -1.04 -3.05
N GLU A 97 14.37 -0.08 -3.40
CA GLU A 97 13.37 -0.17 -4.48
C GLU A 97 12.22 -1.17 -4.22
N SER A 98 11.06 -0.61 -3.85
CA SER A 98 9.90 -1.39 -3.39
C SER A 98 9.48 -2.55 -4.30
N LEU A 99 9.45 -2.36 -5.62
CA LEU A 99 8.99 -3.39 -6.55
C LEU A 99 10.02 -4.50 -6.75
N ASP A 100 11.31 -4.18 -6.69
CA ASP A 100 12.38 -5.18 -6.78
C ASP A 100 12.42 -6.06 -5.54
N ILE A 101 12.24 -5.46 -4.36
CA ILE A 101 12.08 -6.19 -3.10
C ILE A 101 10.90 -7.16 -3.19
N ILE A 102 9.72 -6.70 -3.62
CA ILE A 102 8.53 -7.54 -3.72
C ILE A 102 8.73 -8.68 -4.72
N LYS A 103 9.31 -8.38 -5.89
CA LYS A 103 9.60 -9.38 -6.91
C LYS A 103 10.57 -10.45 -6.39
N MET A 104 11.61 -10.04 -5.68
CA MET A 104 12.58 -10.96 -5.07
C MET A 104 11.91 -11.87 -4.03
N LEU A 105 11.13 -11.28 -3.11
CA LEU A 105 10.41 -12.03 -2.08
C LEU A 105 9.39 -12.99 -2.69
N ASP A 106 8.65 -12.57 -3.72
CA ASP A 106 7.59 -13.39 -4.31
C ASP A 106 8.09 -14.49 -5.25
N ALA A 107 9.35 -14.43 -5.68
CA ALA A 107 9.99 -15.43 -6.53
C ALA A 107 10.78 -16.50 -5.76
N ASP A 108 10.98 -16.33 -4.45
CA ASP A 108 11.86 -17.19 -3.66
C ASP A 108 11.08 -17.95 -2.58
N GLU A 109 11.11 -19.28 -2.71
CA GLU A 109 10.38 -20.23 -1.84
C GLU A 109 10.79 -20.17 -0.37
N ARG A 110 11.99 -19.64 -0.06
CA ARG A 110 12.43 -19.39 1.32
C ARG A 110 11.52 -18.40 2.04
N PHE A 111 10.83 -17.54 1.28
CA PHE A 111 9.88 -16.54 1.79
C PHE A 111 8.42 -16.99 1.64
N GLY A 112 8.16 -18.29 1.45
CA GLY A 112 6.81 -18.86 1.34
C GLY A 112 6.39 -19.14 -0.10
N PRO A 113 5.10 -19.42 -0.36
CA PRO A 113 4.62 -19.77 -1.69
C PRO A 113 4.95 -18.68 -2.71
N THR A 114 5.42 -19.07 -3.89
CA THR A 114 5.80 -18.14 -4.96
C THR A 114 4.62 -17.74 -5.83
N ASN A 115 4.74 -16.61 -6.52
CA ASN A 115 3.71 -16.07 -7.42
C ASN A 115 2.35 -15.86 -6.74
N LEU A 116 2.34 -15.51 -5.45
CA LEU A 116 1.11 -15.16 -4.74
C LEU A 116 0.56 -13.80 -5.20
N ILE A 117 1.44 -12.92 -5.67
CA ILE A 117 1.08 -11.60 -6.19
C ILE A 117 1.16 -11.67 -7.71
N ARG A 118 -0.01 -11.66 -8.38
CA ARG A 118 -0.05 -11.73 -9.83
C ARG A 118 0.56 -10.49 -10.48
N PRO A 119 1.06 -10.60 -11.73
CA PRO A 119 1.41 -9.43 -12.54
C PRO A 119 0.29 -8.39 -12.60
N ALA A 120 0.66 -7.12 -12.82
CA ALA A 120 -0.31 -6.06 -13.07
C ALA A 120 -1.22 -6.43 -14.25
N SER A 121 -2.51 -6.10 -14.16
CA SER A 121 -3.48 -6.52 -15.20
C SER A 121 -3.31 -5.81 -16.54
N GLY A 122 -2.52 -4.72 -16.57
CA GLY A 122 -2.33 -3.86 -17.73
C GLY A 122 -3.42 -2.81 -17.91
N ARG A 123 -4.44 -2.76 -17.05
CA ARG A 123 -5.44 -1.69 -17.05
C ARG A 123 -4.82 -0.34 -16.72
N THR A 124 -5.34 0.72 -17.34
CA THR A 124 -4.81 2.09 -17.17
C THR A 124 -5.69 2.98 -16.32
N ASP A 125 -6.99 2.69 -16.25
CA ASP A 125 -8.01 3.46 -15.53
C ASP A 125 -7.70 3.74 -14.06
N LEU A 126 -7.11 2.78 -13.32
CA LEU A 126 -6.66 3.00 -11.94
C LEU A 126 -5.54 4.05 -11.86
N LYS A 127 -4.57 3.99 -12.78
CA LYS A 127 -3.46 4.95 -12.86
C LYS A 127 -3.94 6.31 -13.35
N GLU A 128 -4.91 6.34 -14.25
CA GLU A 128 -5.58 7.55 -14.72
C GLU A 128 -6.33 8.22 -13.56
N TRP A 129 -7.09 7.45 -12.77
CA TRP A 129 -7.77 7.95 -11.57
C TRP A 129 -6.78 8.53 -10.56
N GLN A 130 -5.68 7.81 -10.27
CA GLN A 130 -4.63 8.30 -9.38
C GLN A 130 -4.04 9.62 -9.89
N SER A 131 -3.78 9.71 -11.20
CA SER A 131 -3.20 10.89 -11.84
C SER A 131 -4.17 12.08 -11.83
N LYS A 132 -5.46 11.83 -12.08
CA LYS A 132 -6.54 12.83 -12.04
C LYS A 132 -6.66 13.46 -10.64
N HIS A 133 -6.61 12.65 -9.59
CA HIS A 133 -6.89 13.10 -8.22
C HIS A 133 -5.64 13.35 -7.35
N GLN A 134 -4.43 13.20 -7.91
CA GLN A 134 -3.18 13.28 -7.13
C GLN A 134 -3.00 14.59 -6.36
N ASN A 135 -3.43 15.72 -6.92
CA ASN A 135 -3.21 17.02 -6.28
C ASN A 135 -4.18 17.23 -5.12
N LEU A 136 -5.44 16.83 -5.28
CA LEU A 136 -6.42 16.78 -4.20
C LEU A 136 -5.89 15.96 -3.03
N TRP A 137 -5.37 14.75 -3.30
CA TRP A 137 -4.83 13.91 -2.24
C TRP A 137 -3.55 14.49 -1.61
N ARG A 138 -2.68 15.17 -2.37
CA ARG A 138 -1.52 15.88 -1.79
C ARG A 138 -1.93 17.01 -0.87
N ILE A 139 -2.98 17.77 -1.21
CA ILE A 139 -3.56 18.82 -0.36
C ILE A 139 -4.08 18.22 0.95
N LEU A 140 -4.79 17.09 0.87
CA LEU A 140 -5.37 16.48 2.05
C LEU A 140 -4.34 15.74 2.92
N GLN A 141 -3.45 14.96 2.32
CA GLN A 141 -2.61 14.00 3.06
C GLN A 141 -1.30 14.61 3.59
N ARG A 142 -0.58 15.41 2.79
CA ARG A 142 0.76 15.91 3.18
C ARG A 142 0.72 16.76 4.44
N PRO A 143 -0.24 17.70 4.61
CA PRO A 143 -0.36 18.44 5.85
C PRO A 143 -0.65 17.53 7.04
N ARG A 144 -1.49 16.52 6.86
CA ARG A 144 -1.87 15.59 7.93
C ARG A 144 -0.71 14.73 8.39
N TYR A 145 0.22 14.36 7.51
CA TYR A 145 1.40 13.60 7.92
C TYR A 145 2.20 14.33 9.01
N VAL A 146 2.48 15.62 8.81
CA VAL A 146 3.27 16.41 9.76
C VAL A 146 2.46 16.93 10.95
N HIS A 147 1.13 16.95 10.85
CA HIS A 147 0.23 17.29 11.96
C HIS A 147 -0.13 16.07 12.84
N SER A 148 0.01 14.84 12.33
CA SER A 148 -0.28 13.58 13.05
C SER A 148 0.92 13.08 13.86
N GLN A 149 1.50 13.96 14.66
CA GLN A 149 2.79 13.75 15.36
C GLN A 149 2.76 12.58 16.35
N SER A 150 1.58 12.24 16.87
CA SER A 150 1.39 11.12 17.81
C SER A 150 1.36 9.75 17.12
N VAL A 151 1.35 9.68 15.79
CA VAL A 151 1.09 8.42 15.07
C VAL A 151 2.18 8.05 14.07
N LEU A 152 2.77 9.02 13.38
CA LEU A 152 3.77 8.73 12.35
C LEU A 152 5.17 8.84 12.94
N PRO A 153 5.89 7.71 13.15
CA PRO A 153 7.15 7.71 13.88
C PRO A 153 8.22 8.60 13.24
N GLU A 154 8.22 8.70 11.91
CA GLU A 154 9.18 9.51 11.16
C GLU A 154 9.04 11.04 11.36
N PHE A 155 7.98 11.51 12.03
CA PHE A 155 7.66 12.93 12.21
C PHE A 155 7.57 13.36 13.68
N GLN A 156 8.08 12.56 14.63
CA GLN A 156 8.02 12.89 16.06
C GLN A 156 8.79 14.18 16.40
N GLN A 157 9.95 14.40 15.78
CA GLN A 157 10.80 15.58 16.01
C GLN A 157 10.51 16.71 14.99
N GLN A 158 10.78 17.95 15.40
CA GLN A 158 10.43 19.15 14.62
C GLN A 158 11.25 19.28 13.34
N ASP A 159 12.53 18.98 13.40
CA ASP A 159 13.46 18.94 12.26
C ASP A 159 13.02 17.97 11.16
N ALA A 160 12.55 16.78 11.53
CA ALA A 160 12.00 15.81 10.58
C ALA A 160 10.75 16.35 9.85
N ARG A 161 9.88 17.08 10.57
CA ARG A 161 8.71 17.74 9.95
C ARG A 161 9.12 18.88 9.04
N ASP A 162 10.04 19.74 9.49
CA ASP A 162 10.53 20.88 8.72
C ASP A 162 11.24 20.39 7.44
N TYR A 163 12.02 19.32 7.54
CA TYR A 163 12.62 18.64 6.41
C TYR A 163 11.56 18.15 5.42
N PHE A 164 10.53 17.45 5.89
CA PHE A 164 9.45 16.97 5.04
C PHE A 164 8.73 18.11 4.33
N LYS A 165 8.33 19.15 5.08
CA LYS A 165 7.61 20.33 4.55
C LYS A 165 8.39 20.99 3.42
N ARG A 166 9.70 21.22 3.60
CA ARG A 166 10.59 21.78 2.56
C ARG A 166 10.66 20.91 1.30
N GLY A 167 10.65 19.58 1.46
CA GLY A 167 10.73 18.64 0.33
C GLY A 167 9.41 18.37 -0.39
N HIS A 168 8.27 18.59 0.28
CA HIS A 168 6.96 18.10 -0.16
C HIS A 168 5.91 19.20 -0.33
N PHE A 169 6.07 19.97 -1.41
CA PHE A 169 5.14 20.98 -1.89
C PHE A 169 3.65 20.56 -1.82
N VAL A 170 2.76 21.39 -1.28
CA VAL A 170 1.31 21.15 -1.36
C VAL A 170 0.72 21.93 -2.54
N PRO A 171 -0.02 21.33 -3.49
CA PRO A 171 -0.47 22.04 -4.70
C PRO A 171 -1.70 22.93 -4.46
N LEU A 172 -1.55 23.99 -3.67
CA LEU A 172 -2.61 24.94 -3.29
C LEU A 172 -2.43 26.31 -3.99
N ASP A 173 -3.53 27.03 -4.22
CA ASP A 173 -3.54 28.41 -4.73
C ASP A 173 -2.75 28.67 -6.03
N GLY A 174 -2.62 27.66 -6.89
CA GLY A 174 -1.92 27.79 -8.17
C GLY A 174 -0.40 27.92 -8.04
N HIS A 175 0.17 27.71 -6.85
CA HIS A 175 1.62 27.58 -6.72
C HIS A 175 2.12 26.37 -7.52
N ASP A 176 3.39 26.44 -7.86
CA ASP A 176 4.16 25.32 -8.40
C ASP A 176 5.32 24.97 -7.47
N LYS A 177 6.06 23.92 -7.84
CA LYS A 177 7.20 23.46 -7.04
C LYS A 177 8.31 24.53 -6.92
N ALA A 178 8.46 25.39 -7.92
CA ALA A 178 9.51 26.40 -7.95
C ALA A 178 9.19 27.55 -6.98
N SER A 179 7.99 28.13 -7.10
CA SER A 179 7.49 29.17 -6.20
C SER A 179 7.41 28.69 -4.75
N PHE A 180 7.01 27.45 -4.49
CA PHE A 180 7.02 26.90 -3.13
C PHE A 180 8.42 26.82 -2.52
N LYS A 181 9.44 26.46 -3.30
CA LYS A 181 10.82 26.37 -2.81
C LYS A 181 11.43 27.74 -2.46
N ALA A 182 10.86 28.83 -2.96
CA ALA A 182 11.30 30.18 -2.66
C ALA A 182 10.72 30.72 -1.34
N LEU A 183 9.73 30.04 -0.76
CA LEU A 183 9.11 30.43 0.50
C LEU A 183 10.07 30.25 1.68
N SER A 184 10.02 31.18 2.63
CA SER A 184 10.61 31.03 3.96
C SER A 184 9.98 29.88 4.74
N LYS A 185 10.62 29.49 5.85
CA LYS A 185 10.08 28.44 6.72
C LYS A 185 8.70 28.80 7.25
N GLU A 186 8.53 30.04 7.69
CA GLU A 186 7.29 30.57 8.27
C GLU A 186 6.16 30.56 7.23
N GLU A 187 6.48 30.94 5.99
CA GLU A 187 5.53 30.87 4.87
C GLU A 187 5.16 29.42 4.54
N ILE A 188 6.11 28.48 4.54
CA ILE A 188 5.84 27.05 4.34
C ILE A 188 4.95 26.50 5.46
N ASP A 189 5.19 26.88 6.72
CA ASP A 189 4.37 26.46 7.84
C ASP A 189 2.93 26.97 7.68
N ALA A 190 2.75 28.27 7.45
CA ALA A 190 1.43 28.85 7.17
C ALA A 190 0.75 28.20 5.95
N TYR A 191 1.53 27.80 4.94
CA TYR A 191 1.03 27.13 3.75
C TYR A 191 0.44 25.73 4.06
N PHE A 192 1.09 24.96 4.93
CA PHE A 192 0.58 23.68 5.41
C PHE A 192 -0.68 23.85 6.28
N ASP A 193 -0.72 24.87 7.13
CA ASP A 193 -1.87 25.15 8.00
C ASP A 193 -3.10 25.57 7.20
N ARG A 194 -2.91 26.40 6.15
CA ARG A 194 -3.99 26.76 5.22
C ARG A 194 -4.56 25.55 4.50
N ALA A 195 -3.72 24.60 4.08
CA ALA A 195 -4.20 23.37 3.46
C ALA A 195 -5.06 22.51 4.42
N ILE A 196 -4.77 22.52 5.73
CA ILE A 196 -5.65 21.92 6.75
C ILE A 196 -6.97 22.71 6.84
N ALA A 197 -6.92 24.04 6.90
CA ALA A 197 -8.12 24.88 6.99
C ALA A 197 -9.08 24.70 5.80
N MET A 198 -8.56 24.40 4.60
CA MET A 198 -9.35 24.13 3.39
C MET A 198 -9.93 22.72 3.31
N THR A 199 -9.83 21.92 4.38
CA THR A 199 -10.35 20.54 4.41
C THR A 199 -11.84 20.50 4.08
N ALA A 200 -12.66 21.34 4.71
CA ALA A 200 -14.12 21.32 4.53
C ALA A 200 -14.54 21.51 3.06
N GLU A 201 -13.83 22.36 2.32
CA GLU A 201 -14.04 22.60 0.89
C GLU A 201 -13.55 21.44 0.00
N SER A 202 -12.55 20.69 0.48
CA SER A 202 -11.93 19.60 -0.24
C SER A 202 -12.66 18.26 -0.06
N ILE A 203 -13.37 18.07 1.05
CA ILE A 203 -14.10 16.81 1.37
C ILE A 203 -15.12 16.42 0.29
N PRO A 204 -15.98 17.31 -0.24
CA PRO A 204 -16.94 16.92 -1.28
C PRO A 204 -16.24 16.37 -2.53
N LYS A 205 -15.12 16.99 -2.94
CA LYS A 205 -14.31 16.54 -4.09
C LYS A 205 -13.66 15.19 -3.80
N ALA A 206 -13.18 14.97 -2.57
CA ALA A 206 -12.62 13.70 -2.14
C ALA A 206 -13.68 12.59 -2.18
N ASN A 207 -14.89 12.86 -1.68
CA ASN A 207 -15.98 11.89 -1.66
C ASN A 207 -16.47 11.55 -3.08
N GLU A 208 -16.47 12.50 -4.02
CA GLU A 208 -16.71 12.20 -5.44
C GLU A 208 -15.60 11.30 -6.01
N ALA A 209 -14.33 11.65 -5.79
CA ALA A 209 -13.20 10.84 -6.26
C ALA A 209 -13.27 9.39 -5.72
N LEU A 210 -13.65 9.21 -4.46
CA LEU A 210 -13.81 7.87 -3.86
C LEU A 210 -15.00 7.10 -4.45
N ARG A 211 -16.10 7.76 -4.81
CA ARG A 211 -17.22 7.13 -5.55
C ARG A 211 -16.81 6.69 -6.95
N GLU A 212 -16.04 7.51 -7.66
CA GLU A 212 -15.46 7.11 -8.95
C GLU A 212 -14.60 5.85 -8.79
N LEU A 213 -13.72 5.81 -7.77
CA LEU A 213 -12.85 4.67 -7.53
C LEU A 213 -13.62 3.41 -7.13
N ASP A 214 -14.65 3.55 -6.30
CA ASP A 214 -15.53 2.46 -5.92
C ASP A 214 -16.12 1.79 -7.17
N ALA A 215 -16.56 2.57 -8.16
CA ALA A 215 -17.04 2.00 -9.43
C ALA A 215 -15.94 1.26 -10.22
N LEU A 216 -14.67 1.67 -10.11
CA LEU A 216 -13.55 1.11 -10.88
C LEU A 216 -12.97 -0.19 -10.29
N ILE A 217 -12.91 -0.33 -8.97
CA ILE A 217 -12.32 -1.53 -8.35
C ILE A 217 -13.19 -2.77 -8.60
N HIS A 218 -12.55 -3.91 -8.84
CA HIS A 218 -13.24 -5.12 -9.23
C HIS A 218 -14.13 -5.67 -8.12
N SER A 219 -13.60 -5.82 -6.91
CA SER A 219 -14.32 -6.37 -5.76
C SER A 219 -13.82 -5.79 -4.44
N GLU A 220 -14.43 -6.25 -3.34
CA GLU A 220 -14.02 -5.97 -1.97
C GLU A 220 -12.70 -6.66 -1.59
N GLU A 221 -12.12 -7.49 -2.47
CA GLU A 221 -10.95 -8.32 -2.18
C GLU A 221 -9.76 -8.00 -3.09
N CYS A 222 -10.01 -7.45 -4.28
CA CYS A 222 -8.96 -7.11 -5.22
C CYS A 222 -9.41 -6.01 -6.19
N ALA A 223 -8.44 -5.23 -6.64
CA ALA A 223 -8.63 -4.11 -7.55
C ALA A 223 -8.99 -4.62 -8.96
N SER A 224 -8.46 -5.78 -9.36
CA SER A 224 -8.59 -6.35 -10.72
C SER A 224 -8.96 -7.83 -10.69
N PRO A 225 -9.60 -8.37 -11.75
CA PRO A 225 -9.96 -9.78 -11.82
C PRO A 225 -8.81 -10.75 -11.56
N GLY A 226 -9.11 -11.87 -10.89
CA GLY A 226 -8.18 -12.96 -10.63
C GLY A 226 -7.51 -12.95 -9.25
N GLY A 227 -7.83 -11.99 -8.36
CA GLY A 227 -7.31 -11.89 -6.98
C GLY A 227 -6.26 -10.77 -6.78
N ILE A 228 -5.36 -10.92 -5.80
CA ILE A 228 -4.29 -9.94 -5.49
C ILE A 228 -3.22 -9.82 -6.59
N SER A 229 -2.95 -8.61 -7.06
CA SER A 229 -1.91 -8.33 -8.07
C SER A 229 -1.07 -7.09 -7.75
N TYR A 230 -0.13 -6.75 -8.62
CA TYR A 230 0.59 -5.47 -8.55
C TYR A 230 -0.34 -4.24 -8.66
N ASP A 231 -1.56 -4.40 -9.18
CA ASP A 231 -2.55 -3.32 -9.15
C ASP A 231 -2.96 -3.00 -7.71
N ASP A 232 -3.17 -4.03 -6.87
CA ASP A 232 -3.47 -3.88 -5.44
C ASP A 232 -2.29 -3.32 -4.66
N VAL A 233 -1.09 -3.84 -4.94
CA VAL A 233 0.17 -3.37 -4.35
C VAL A 233 0.31 -1.85 -4.54
N ASP A 234 0.10 -1.34 -5.76
CA ASP A 234 0.20 0.09 -6.01
C ASP A 234 -0.99 0.90 -5.47
N LEU A 235 -2.22 0.45 -5.74
CA LEU A 235 -3.43 1.18 -5.38
C LEU A 235 -3.59 1.28 -3.87
N TRP A 236 -3.60 0.14 -3.17
CA TRP A 236 -3.88 0.11 -1.74
C TRP A 236 -2.81 0.86 -0.93
N ALA A 237 -1.55 0.77 -1.36
CA ALA A 237 -0.45 1.50 -0.71
C ALA A 237 -0.63 3.02 -0.71
N ARG A 238 -1.32 3.58 -1.72
CA ARG A 238 -1.67 5.00 -1.78
C ARG A 238 -2.97 5.30 -1.03
N LEU A 239 -3.94 4.40 -1.12
CA LEU A 239 -5.23 4.56 -0.47
C LEU A 239 -5.13 4.48 1.06
N ARG A 240 -4.16 3.74 1.62
CA ARG A 240 -3.93 3.72 3.07
C ARG A 240 -3.90 5.14 3.64
N SER A 241 -3.19 6.06 2.99
CA SER A 241 -3.10 7.45 3.44
C SER A 241 -4.40 8.25 3.30
N VAL A 242 -5.40 7.80 2.54
CA VAL A 242 -6.73 8.45 2.53
C VAL A 242 -7.39 8.31 3.90
N SER A 243 -7.16 7.20 4.60
CA SER A 243 -7.75 6.94 5.93
C SER A 243 -7.31 7.92 7.03
N ILE A 244 -6.28 8.75 6.79
CA ILE A 244 -5.84 9.80 7.74
C ILE A 244 -6.73 11.05 7.67
N VAL A 245 -7.56 11.18 6.63
CA VAL A 245 -8.38 12.37 6.38
C VAL A 245 -9.72 12.20 7.08
N LYS A 246 -9.95 12.89 8.19
CA LYS A 246 -11.24 12.84 8.88
C LYS A 246 -12.34 13.46 8.01
N GLY A 247 -13.51 12.83 7.97
CA GLY A 247 -14.69 13.33 7.26
C GLY A 247 -14.84 12.86 5.82
N VAL A 248 -13.89 12.11 5.26
CA VAL A 248 -14.12 11.41 4.00
C VAL A 248 -15.12 10.27 4.21
N THR A 249 -16.01 10.08 3.25
CA THR A 249 -16.99 8.99 3.25
C THR A 249 -16.52 7.92 2.29
N MET A 250 -16.18 6.74 2.81
CA MET A 250 -15.84 5.57 2.00
C MET A 250 -17.12 4.92 1.47
N PRO A 251 -17.28 4.76 0.15
CA PRO A 251 -18.33 3.92 -0.42
C PRO A 251 -18.15 2.45 0.01
N ALA A 252 -19.24 1.68 0.04
CA ALA A 252 -19.26 0.37 0.71
C ALA A 252 -18.22 -0.64 0.19
N LYS A 253 -18.08 -0.77 -1.13
CA LYS A 253 -17.13 -1.75 -1.72
C LYS A 253 -15.69 -1.31 -1.50
N LEU A 254 -15.39 -0.02 -1.61
CA LEU A 254 -14.08 0.56 -1.31
C LEU A 254 -13.73 0.45 0.18
N ASP A 255 -14.69 0.66 1.08
CA ASP A 255 -14.51 0.48 2.52
C ASP A 255 -14.15 -0.97 2.87
N ALA A 256 -14.90 -1.93 2.30
CA ALA A 256 -14.62 -3.35 2.45
C ALA A 256 -13.25 -3.73 1.85
N TYR A 257 -12.91 -3.22 0.64
CA TYR A 257 -11.59 -3.37 0.03
C TYR A 257 -10.46 -2.90 0.95
N MET A 258 -10.61 -1.70 1.53
CA MET A 258 -9.63 -1.13 2.45
C MET A 258 -9.44 -1.99 3.71
N LYS A 259 -10.54 -2.47 4.31
CA LYS A 259 -10.53 -3.32 5.52
C LYS A 259 -9.98 -4.71 5.26
N ASN A 260 -10.43 -5.37 4.20
CA ASN A 260 -10.02 -6.72 3.84
C ASN A 260 -8.52 -6.76 3.56
N LEU A 261 -8.00 -5.78 2.81
CA LEU A 261 -6.57 -5.69 2.53
C LEU A 261 -5.75 -5.27 3.75
N SER A 262 -6.26 -4.38 4.61
CA SER A 262 -5.62 -4.05 5.89
C SER A 262 -5.44 -5.31 6.76
N ALA A 263 -6.48 -6.13 6.86
CA ALA A 263 -6.46 -7.40 7.61
C ALA A 263 -5.53 -8.44 6.96
N LEU A 264 -5.60 -8.61 5.64
CA LEU A 264 -4.75 -9.56 4.91
C LEU A 264 -3.27 -9.24 5.11
N CYS A 265 -2.90 -7.97 4.89
CA CYS A 265 -1.50 -7.57 4.90
C CYS A 265 -0.96 -7.15 6.27
N ASP A 266 -1.80 -7.14 7.31
CA ASP A 266 -1.41 -6.76 8.68
C ASP A 266 -0.79 -5.35 8.74
N VAL A 267 -1.39 -4.42 8.00
CA VAL A 267 -1.01 -3.00 8.00
C VAL A 267 -2.22 -2.16 8.38
N PRO A 268 -2.19 -1.45 9.53
CA PRO A 268 -3.35 -0.72 10.02
C PRO A 268 -3.65 0.52 9.20
N LEU A 269 -4.93 0.83 9.04
CA LEU A 269 -5.43 2.12 8.56
C LEU A 269 -5.29 3.20 9.65
N TYR A 270 -5.34 4.47 9.24
CA TYR A 270 -5.24 5.63 10.13
C TYR A 270 -6.58 6.10 10.72
N TRP A 271 -7.68 5.36 10.54
CA TRP A 271 -9.01 5.82 10.94
C TRP A 271 -9.13 6.21 12.42
N SER A 272 -8.46 5.47 13.32
CA SER A 272 -8.48 5.76 14.76
C SER A 272 -7.77 7.06 15.14
N CYS A 273 -6.96 7.61 14.24
CA CYS A 273 -6.18 8.82 14.44
C CYS A 273 -6.36 9.84 13.31
N ALA A 274 -7.44 9.73 12.54
CA ALA A 274 -7.72 10.62 11.44
C ALA A 274 -8.01 12.04 11.95
N ILE A 275 -7.50 13.04 11.24
CA ILE A 275 -7.65 14.47 11.55
C ILE A 275 -8.18 15.28 10.36
#